data_AF-A0A973X2Q7-F1
#
_entry.id   AF-A0A973X2Q7-F1
#
_cell.length_a   1.000
_cell.length_b   1.000
_cell.length_c   1.000
_cell.angle_alpha   90.00
_cell.angle_beta   90.00
_cell.angle_gamma   90.00
#
_symmetry.space_group_name_H-M   'P 1'
#
loop_
_entity.id
_entity.type
_entity.pdbx_description
1 polymer ?
#
loop_
_entity_poly.entity_id
_entity_poly.type
_entity_poly.pdbx_seq_one_letter_code
_entity_poly.pdbx_strand_id
1 'polypeptide(L)'
;MTAQPDPTGSADGAAADDSGSPAATVSRELPIINKRGLHARASAKFVQMVERFNAEVWVTRNGETVGGTSIMGLMMLSAGIGTSVVVSAVGPQAQEAIDALTELLGTKFGEEE
;
A
#
# COMPACT_ATOMS: atom_id res chain seq x y z
N MET A 1 19.27 20.47 -44.74
CA MET A 1 19.61 19.14 -45.29
C MET A 1 20.04 18.29 -44.13
N THR A 2 19.23 17.28 -43.79
CA THR A 2 19.54 16.07 -42.99
C THR A 2 20.04 16.27 -41.55
N ALA A 3 19.46 15.68 -40.51
CA ALA A 3 18.35 14.74 -40.39
C ALA A 3 17.92 14.74 -38.91
N GLN A 4 16.62 14.61 -38.65
CA GLN A 4 16.14 14.07 -37.37
C GLN A 4 16.49 12.58 -37.30
N PRO A 5 16.80 12.04 -36.13
CA PRO A 5 16.48 10.65 -35.82
C PRO A 5 15.20 10.55 -35.00
N ASP A 6 14.28 9.74 -35.52
CA ASP A 6 13.05 9.21 -34.94
C ASP A 6 13.31 8.22 -33.77
N PRO A 7 12.26 7.80 -33.03
CA PRO A 7 12.35 7.40 -31.63
C PRO A 7 12.63 5.91 -31.43
N THR A 8 13.59 5.60 -30.55
CA THR A 8 13.78 4.23 -30.05
C THR A 8 12.84 4.00 -28.87
N GLY A 9 11.78 3.25 -29.11
CA GLY A 9 11.06 2.56 -28.05
C GLY A 9 11.93 1.47 -27.45
N SER A 10 11.99 1.43 -26.13
CA SER A 10 12.28 0.20 -25.41
C SER A 10 11.33 0.16 -24.22
N ALA A 11 10.26 -0.62 -24.40
CA ALA A 11 9.65 -1.29 -23.28
C ALA A 11 10.69 -2.29 -22.78
N ASP A 12 11.24 -2.05 -21.60
CA ASP A 12 11.95 -3.08 -20.86
C ASP A 12 11.34 -3.10 -19.46
N GLY A 13 10.66 -4.21 -19.18
CA GLY A 13 10.08 -4.47 -17.89
C GLY A 13 11.20 -4.57 -16.88
N ALA A 14 11.12 -3.76 -15.82
CA ALA A 14 11.94 -3.97 -14.65
C ALA A 14 11.45 -5.23 -13.94
N ALA A 15 12.07 -6.34 -14.34
CA ALA A 15 12.07 -7.60 -13.63
C ALA A 15 12.42 -7.35 -12.16
N ALA A 16 11.67 -8.04 -11.30
CA ALA A 16 11.95 -8.16 -9.88
C ALA A 16 13.37 -8.68 -9.68
N ASP A 17 14.19 -7.91 -8.96
CA ASP A 17 15.49 -8.36 -8.47
C ASP A 17 15.26 -9.11 -7.15
N ASP A 18 15.34 -10.43 -7.22
CA ASP A 18 15.39 -11.34 -6.08
C ASP A 18 16.86 -11.49 -5.64
N SER A 19 17.19 -10.95 -4.47
CA SER A 19 18.45 -11.22 -3.78
C SER A 19 18.25 -11.06 -2.29
N GLY A 20 18.24 -12.20 -1.59
CA GLY A 20 18.04 -12.34 -0.15
C GLY A 20 18.81 -11.30 0.68
N SER A 21 18.06 -10.31 1.14
CA SER A 21 18.48 -9.22 2.03
C SER A 21 17.76 -9.35 3.37
N PRO A 22 18.32 -8.84 4.49
CA PRO A 22 17.64 -8.89 5.79
C PRO A 22 16.24 -8.29 5.63
N ALA A 23 15.20 -9.11 5.83
CA ALA A 23 13.79 -8.89 5.47
C ALA A 23 13.51 -7.43 5.08
N ALA A 24 13.71 -7.10 3.80
CA ALA A 24 13.70 -5.73 3.35
C ALA A 24 12.32 -5.12 3.65
N THR A 25 12.30 -3.97 4.32
CA THR A 25 11.06 -3.24 4.55
C THR A 25 10.51 -2.79 3.21
N VAL A 26 9.35 -3.30 2.84
CA VAL A 26 8.60 -2.83 1.67
C VAL A 26 7.72 -1.68 2.15
N SER A 27 7.71 -0.56 1.43
CA SER A 27 6.85 0.57 1.77
C SER A 27 6.22 1.17 0.52
N ARG A 28 4.96 1.60 0.64
CA ARG A 28 4.22 2.23 -0.46
C ARG A 28 3.28 3.29 0.09
N GLU A 29 3.27 4.46 -0.56
CA GLU A 29 2.25 5.48 -0.33
C GLU A 29 0.97 5.11 -1.09
N LEU A 30 -0.14 5.00 -0.36
CA LEU A 30 -1.43 4.59 -0.90
C LEU A 30 -2.48 5.67 -0.67
N PRO A 31 -3.19 6.11 -1.72
CA PRO A 31 -4.24 7.11 -1.59
C PRO A 31 -5.51 6.50 -0.99
N ILE A 32 -6.17 7.28 -0.13
CA ILE A 32 -7.48 6.96 0.42
C ILE A 32 -8.55 7.59 -0.48
N ILE A 33 -9.23 6.74 -1.23
CA ILE A 33 -10.20 7.15 -2.27
C ILE A 33 -11.66 6.80 -1.94
N ASN A 34 -11.90 6.05 -0.86
CA ASN A 34 -13.26 5.79 -0.38
C ASN A 34 -13.80 7.01 0.39
N LYS A 35 -15.10 7.30 0.31
CA LYS A 35 -15.69 8.55 0.83
C LYS A 35 -15.43 8.78 2.32
N ARG A 36 -15.43 7.71 3.12
CA ARG A 36 -15.39 7.76 4.58
C ARG A 36 -14.00 7.53 5.17
N GLY A 37 -13.00 7.23 4.33
CA GLY A 37 -11.64 6.97 4.76
C GLY A 37 -11.46 5.68 5.59
N LEU A 38 -10.49 5.67 6.52
CA LEU A 38 -10.26 4.55 7.45
C LEU A 38 -11.27 4.54 8.61
N HIS A 39 -12.57 4.40 8.30
CA HIS A 39 -13.60 4.14 9.33
C HIS A 39 -13.60 2.66 9.77
N ALA A 40 -14.46 2.30 10.73
CA ALA A 40 -14.50 0.96 11.32
C ALA A 40 -14.55 -0.21 10.32
N ARG A 41 -15.38 -0.11 9.27
CA ARG A 41 -15.52 -1.19 8.26
C ARG A 41 -14.29 -1.27 7.34
N ALA A 42 -13.81 -0.14 6.83
CA ALA A 42 -12.59 -0.11 6.02
C ALA A 42 -11.37 -0.62 6.83
N SER A 43 -11.24 -0.18 8.08
CA SER A 43 -10.20 -0.62 9.01
C SER A 43 -10.30 -2.11 9.31
N ALA A 44 -11.51 -2.66 9.52
CA ALA A 44 -11.70 -4.10 9.72
C ALA A 44 -11.27 -4.90 8.49
N LYS A 45 -11.63 -4.46 7.27
CA LYS A 45 -11.18 -5.11 6.02
C LYS A 45 -9.66 -5.02 5.84
N PHE A 46 -9.05 -3.89 6.21
CA PHE A 46 -7.60 -3.72 6.19
C PHE A 46 -6.92 -4.73 7.13
N VAL A 47 -7.35 -4.79 8.40
CA VAL A 47 -6.81 -5.74 9.38
C VAL A 47 -6.97 -7.18 8.92
N GLN A 48 -8.17 -7.55 8.46
CA GLN A 48 -8.42 -8.90 7.90
C GLN A 48 -7.52 -9.23 6.72
N MET A 49 -7.10 -8.24 5.93
CA MET A 49 -6.17 -8.45 4.82
C MET A 49 -4.75 -8.67 5.32
N VAL A 50 -4.29 -7.83 6.25
CA VAL A 50 -2.96 -7.95 6.87
C VAL A 50 -2.78 -9.32 7.53
N GLU A 51 -3.79 -9.80 8.26
CA GLU A 51 -3.75 -11.07 9.00
C GLU A 51 -3.60 -12.31 8.09
N ARG A 52 -3.77 -12.17 6.77
CA ARG A 52 -3.58 -13.27 5.81
C ARG A 52 -2.12 -13.52 5.45
N PHE A 53 -1.22 -12.60 5.80
CA PHE A 53 0.18 -12.65 5.41
C PHE A 53 1.09 -12.79 6.63
N ASN A 54 2.17 -13.55 6.47
CA ASN A 54 3.25 -13.60 7.43
C ASN A 54 4.17 -12.37 7.25
N ALA A 55 3.64 -11.20 7.62
CA ALA A 55 4.34 -9.93 7.59
C ALA A 55 3.82 -9.02 8.72
N GLU A 56 4.73 -8.28 9.34
CA GLU A 56 4.38 -7.19 10.24
C GLU A 56 4.13 -5.93 9.39
N VAL A 57 2.99 -5.28 9.61
CA VAL A 57 2.53 -4.13 8.81
C VAL A 57 2.33 -2.92 9.70
N TRP A 58 2.72 -1.75 9.22
CA TRP A 58 2.48 -0.45 9.84
C TRP A 58 1.86 0.52 8.86
N VAL A 59 1.07 1.44 9.38
CA VAL A 59 0.44 2.52 8.61
C VAL A 59 0.85 3.85 9.23
N THR A 60 1.41 4.73 8.42
CA THR A 60 1.90 6.04 8.84
C THR A 60 1.16 7.15 8.11
N ARG A 61 0.72 8.17 8.85
CA ARG A 61 0.14 9.40 8.29
C ARG A 61 0.48 10.57 9.19
N ASN A 62 0.91 11.69 8.60
CA ASN A 62 1.21 12.93 9.33
C ASN A 62 2.18 12.74 10.52
N GLY A 63 3.13 11.82 10.41
CA GLY A 63 4.09 11.49 11.47
C GLY A 63 3.56 10.57 12.57
N GLU A 64 2.29 10.16 12.53
CA GLU A 64 1.72 9.15 13.41
C GLU A 64 1.78 7.77 12.74
N THR A 65 2.31 6.77 13.45
CA THR A 65 2.44 5.39 12.97
C THR A 65 1.67 4.44 13.89
N VAL A 66 0.85 3.58 13.30
CA VAL A 66 0.08 2.56 14.00
C VAL A 66 0.32 1.18 13.38
N GLY A 67 0.10 0.12 14.16
CA GLY A 67 0.13 -1.25 13.65
C GLY A 67 -1.03 -1.54 12.71
N GLY A 68 -0.76 -2.24 11.61
CA GLY A 68 -1.73 -2.61 10.58
C GLY A 68 -2.80 -3.60 11.02
N THR A 69 -2.67 -4.18 12.23
CA THR A 69 -3.66 -5.06 12.87
C THR A 69 -4.52 -4.33 13.92
N SER A 70 -4.23 -3.06 14.22
CA SER A 70 -4.99 -2.28 15.21
C SER A 70 -6.13 -1.51 14.54
N ILE A 71 -7.34 -2.09 14.55
CA ILE A 71 -8.54 -1.42 14.02
C ILE A 71 -8.71 -0.03 14.65
N MET A 72 -8.52 0.08 15.97
CA MET A 72 -8.61 1.37 16.68
C MET A 72 -7.52 2.35 16.23
N GLY A 73 -6.26 1.89 16.10
CA GLY A 73 -5.17 2.75 15.63
C GLY A 73 -5.42 3.29 14.23
N LEU A 74 -5.89 2.44 13.31
CA LEU A 74 -6.21 2.84 11.94
C LEU A 74 -7.32 3.90 11.88
N MET A 75 -8.33 3.79 12.74
CA MET A 75 -9.39 4.81 12.84
C MET A 75 -8.87 6.14 13.40
N MET A 76 -7.89 6.11 14.30
CA MET A 76 -7.33 7.30 14.93
C MET A 76 -6.41 8.10 14.00
N LEU A 77 -5.81 7.46 12.99
CA LEU A 77 -4.99 8.13 11.98
C LEU A 77 -5.74 9.21 11.19
N SER A 78 -7.08 9.29 11.28
CA SER A 78 -7.91 10.31 10.63
C SER A 78 -7.68 10.40 9.11
N ALA A 79 -7.39 9.26 8.47
CA ALA A 79 -7.11 9.18 7.04
C ALA A 79 -8.42 9.23 6.24
N GLY A 80 -8.84 10.44 5.85
CA GLY A 80 -10.03 10.71 5.04
C GLY A 80 -9.78 10.67 3.53
N ILE A 81 -10.86 10.78 2.74
CA ILE A 81 -10.79 10.86 1.29
C ILE A 81 -9.85 11.99 0.81
N GLY A 82 -9.05 11.70 -0.23
CA GLY A 82 -8.10 12.66 -0.81
C GLY A 82 -6.81 12.82 -0.01
N THR A 83 -6.62 12.00 1.02
CA THR A 83 -5.34 11.90 1.75
C THR A 83 -4.60 10.63 1.35
N SER A 84 -3.32 10.54 1.69
CA SER A 84 -2.52 9.33 1.54
C SER A 84 -2.07 8.78 2.88
N VAL A 85 -1.81 7.48 2.92
CA VAL A 85 -1.13 6.79 4.02
C VAL A 85 0.10 6.07 3.49
N VAL A 86 1.17 6.02 4.28
CA VAL A 86 2.34 5.20 3.96
C VAL A 86 2.16 3.86 4.65
N VAL A 87 2.02 2.80 3.87
CA VAL A 87 1.95 1.43 4.40
C VAL A 87 3.33 0.79 4.25
N SER A 88 3.84 0.26 5.34
CA SER A 88 5.14 -0.43 5.39
C SER A 88 4.94 -1.84 5.91
N ALA A 89 5.65 -2.81 5.34
CA ALA A 89 5.61 -4.20 5.73
C ALA A 89 7.01 -4.80 5.82
N VAL A 90 7.22 -5.69 6.80
CA VAL A 90 8.45 -6.45 7.00
C VAL A 90 8.09 -7.92 7.21
N GLY A 91 8.83 -8.82 6.57
CA GLY A 91 8.64 -10.26 6.71
C GLY A 91 8.65 -10.97 5.36
N PRO A 92 8.54 -12.31 5.38
CA PRO A 92 8.62 -13.12 4.17
C PRO A 92 7.54 -12.79 3.13
N GLN A 93 6.38 -12.29 3.56
CA GLN A 93 5.27 -11.91 2.66
C GLN A 93 5.04 -10.40 2.61
N ALA A 94 6.05 -9.58 2.92
CA ALA A 94 5.91 -8.12 2.96
C ALA A 94 5.44 -7.54 1.61
N GLN A 95 6.03 -7.99 0.50
CA GLN A 95 5.67 -7.53 -0.84
C GLN A 95 4.23 -7.92 -1.20
N GLU A 96 3.87 -9.18 -0.97
CA GLU A 96 2.51 -9.70 -1.20
C GLU A 96 1.46 -8.93 -0.39
N ALA A 97 1.77 -8.63 0.88
CA ALA A 97 0.88 -7.86 1.75
C ALA A 97 0.67 -6.43 1.21
N ILE A 98 1.74 -5.75 0.79
CA ILE A 98 1.64 -4.40 0.22
C ILE A 98 0.84 -4.39 -1.08
N ASP A 99 1.04 -5.38 -1.95
CA ASP A 99 0.31 -5.46 -3.22
C ASP A 99 -1.18 -5.74 -3.00
N ALA A 100 -1.53 -6.66 -2.09
CA ALA A 100 -2.91 -6.93 -1.72
C ALA A 100 -3.60 -5.72 -1.07
N LEU A 101 -2.88 -4.97 -0.22
CA LEU A 101 -3.41 -3.74 0.37
C LEU A 101 -3.55 -2.63 -0.67
N THR A 102 -2.64 -2.54 -1.64
CA THR A 102 -2.75 -1.60 -2.77
C THR A 102 -4.04 -1.86 -3.54
N GLU A 103 -4.34 -3.12 -3.85
CA GLU A 103 -5.59 -3.51 -4.52
C GLU A 103 -6.82 -3.22 -3.64
N LEU A 104 -6.76 -3.55 -2.35
CA LEU A 104 -7.87 -3.27 -1.42
C LEU A 104 -8.20 -1.79 -1.35
N LEU A 105 -7.19 -0.90 -1.27
CA LEU A 105 -7.40 0.55 -1.26
C LEU A 105 -7.87 1.05 -2.63
N GLY A 106 -7.31 0.51 -3.73
CA GLY A 106 -7.71 0.83 -5.10
C GLY A 106 -9.15 0.43 -5.44
N THR A 107 -9.68 -0.60 -4.79
CA THR A 107 -11.08 -1.03 -4.87
C THR A 107 -11.98 -0.33 -3.85
N LYS A 108 -11.51 0.76 -3.21
CA LYS A 108 -12.23 1.49 -2.16
C LYS A 108 -12.69 0.60 -1.00
N PHE A 109 -11.87 -0.39 -0.62
CA PHE A 109 -12.25 -1.42 0.35
C PHE A 109 -13.50 -2.21 -0.05
N GLY A 110 -13.84 -2.31 -1.34
CA GLY A 110 -15.08 -2.91 -1.82
C GLY A 110 -16.34 -2.15 -1.36
N GLU A 111 -16.26 -0.82 -1.36
CA GLU A 111 -17.38 0.07 -1.07
C GLU A 111 -17.86 0.72 -2.38
N GLU A 112 -19.17 0.72 -2.61
CA GLU A 112 -19.78 1.25 -3.85
C GLU A 112 -19.83 2.79 -3.88
N GLU A 113 -19.33 3.47 -2.84
CA GLU A 113 -19.42 4.92 -2.65
C GLU A 113 -18.07 5.56 -2.31
#